data_AF-A0A211YPD4-F1
#
_entry.id   AF-A0A211YPD4-F1
#
_cell.length_a   1.000
_cell.length_b   1.000
_cell.length_c   1.000
_cell.angle_alpha   90.00
_cell.angle_beta   90.00
_cell.angle_gamma   90.00
#
_symmetry.space_group_name_H-M   'P 1'
#
loop_
_entity.id
_entity.type
_entity.pdbx_description
1 polymer ?
#
loop_
_entity_poly.entity_id
_entity_poly.type
_entity_poly.pdbx_seq_one_letter_code
_entity_poly.pdbx_strand_id
1 'polypeptide(L)'
;MPRYTKPGTENLEVMHNRVSGTGSVIPHCVAGIDDGYFERDWSRTLMALAIHCWHGGRLCPCRLLLDTVTVDGLDATDVAERLVRRALSEKLEIEALLTDTVVFAGFNILDPIELHRRLGLPVIVVYWYPPRRKAVEKALQLHFSDWKKRLGVIEEVWNRLKHVRCRRGSLLVAVYGADYAYAWSLVCSLQLFTRHPEPLFTAHRTASMLSRVLGPFKDN
;
A
#
# COMPACT_ATOMS: atom_id res chain seq x y z
N MET A 1 -31.32 -6.02 -14.24
CA MET A 1 -30.25 -5.85 -13.25
C MET A 1 -29.96 -7.19 -12.60
N PRO A 2 -28.76 -7.77 -12.69
CA PRO A 2 -28.45 -9.02 -12.00
C PRO A 2 -28.30 -8.75 -10.49
N ARG A 3 -29.02 -9.51 -9.66
CA ARG A 3 -28.90 -9.48 -8.20
C ARG A 3 -27.51 -10.02 -7.82
N TYR A 4 -26.74 -9.23 -7.08
CA TYR A 4 -25.53 -9.70 -6.42
C TYR A 4 -25.91 -10.74 -5.36
N THR A 5 -25.56 -12.00 -5.60
CA THR A 5 -25.60 -13.05 -4.58
C THR A 5 -24.40 -12.83 -3.65
N LYS A 6 -24.66 -12.78 -2.34
CA LYS A 6 -23.59 -12.74 -1.32
C LYS A 6 -22.67 -13.95 -1.58
N PRO A 7 -21.34 -13.77 -1.69
CA PRO A 7 -20.42 -14.88 -1.50
C PRO A 7 -20.70 -15.47 -0.12
N GLY A 8 -20.90 -16.79 -0.05
CA GLY A 8 -21.10 -17.50 1.21
C GLY A 8 -19.96 -17.17 2.18
N THR A 9 -20.30 -16.95 3.44
CA THR A 9 -19.34 -16.77 4.55
C THR A 9 -18.35 -17.93 4.65
N GLU A 10 -18.71 -19.09 4.10
CA GLU A 10 -17.88 -20.29 4.00
C GLU A 10 -16.55 -20.06 3.25
N ASN A 11 -16.51 -19.21 2.22
CA ASN A 11 -15.26 -18.98 1.47
C ASN A 11 -14.23 -18.12 2.21
N LEU A 12 -14.65 -17.32 3.19
CA LEU A 12 -13.73 -16.56 4.05
C LEU A 12 -13.14 -17.47 5.13
N GLU A 13 -13.94 -18.35 5.73
CA GLU A 13 -13.44 -19.33 6.71
C GLU A 13 -12.44 -20.32 6.09
N VAL A 14 -12.65 -20.73 4.84
CA VAL A 14 -11.75 -21.66 4.14
C VAL A 14 -10.39 -21.02 3.80
N MET A 15 -10.31 -19.70 3.59
CA MET A 15 -9.02 -19.02 3.43
C MET A 15 -8.25 -18.87 4.76
N HIS A 16 -8.95 -18.82 5.90
CA HIS A 16 -8.35 -18.71 7.23
C HIS A 16 -7.96 -20.08 7.85
N ASN A 17 -8.35 -21.20 7.23
CA ASN A 17 -8.13 -22.56 7.75
C ASN A 17 -7.01 -23.34 7.03
N ARG A 18 -5.88 -22.69 6.73
CA ARG A 18 -4.61 -23.42 6.54
C ARG A 18 -3.84 -23.45 7.85
N VAL A 19 -4.25 -24.33 8.76
CA VAL A 19 -3.48 -24.63 9.98
C VAL A 19 -3.02 -26.09 9.91
N SER A 20 -1.73 -26.28 9.68
CA SER A 20 -1.04 -27.54 9.99
C SER A 20 -0.19 -27.35 11.24
N GLY A 21 -0.51 -28.09 12.30
CA GLY A 21 0.43 -28.56 13.32
C GLY A 21 0.96 -27.54 14.34
N THR A 22 0.47 -27.67 15.57
CA THR A 22 1.17 -27.36 16.84
C THR A 22 1.84 -25.98 17.02
N GLY A 23 1.23 -25.13 17.85
CA GLY A 23 1.92 -24.06 18.59
C GLY A 23 1.71 -22.64 18.04
N SER A 24 0.99 -21.81 18.81
CA SER A 24 0.76 -20.37 18.59
C SER A 24 0.15 -19.99 17.23
N VAL A 25 -1.10 -19.52 17.22
CA VAL A 25 -1.66 -18.86 16.02
C VAL A 25 -0.88 -17.56 15.84
N ILE A 26 0.12 -17.56 14.95
CA ILE A 26 0.84 -16.35 14.60
C ILE A 26 -0.15 -15.45 13.86
N PRO A 27 -0.37 -14.21 14.29
CA PRO A 27 -1.30 -13.34 13.61
C PRO A 27 -0.79 -13.03 12.21
N HIS A 28 -1.55 -13.45 11.20
CA HIS A 28 -1.37 -12.98 9.82
C HIS A 28 -1.64 -11.47 9.80
N CYS A 29 -0.64 -10.69 9.39
CA CYS A 29 -0.74 -9.25 9.32
C CYS A 29 -0.67 -8.78 7.88
N VAL A 30 -1.27 -7.62 7.62
CA VAL A 30 -1.20 -6.93 6.34
C VAL A 30 -0.74 -5.50 6.60
N ALA A 31 0.10 -4.98 5.71
CA ALA A 31 0.63 -3.64 5.83
C ALA A 31 0.08 -2.73 4.75
N GLY A 32 -0.23 -1.48 5.09
CA GLY A 32 -0.48 -0.40 4.14
C GLY A 32 0.58 0.67 4.30
N ILE A 33 1.06 1.22 3.20
CA ILE A 33 2.05 2.31 3.20
C ILE A 33 1.54 3.50 2.38
N ASP A 34 1.74 4.69 2.93
CA ASP A 34 1.38 5.97 2.31
C ASP A 34 2.27 7.10 2.85
N ASP A 35 2.33 8.23 2.15
CA ASP A 35 3.01 9.44 2.60
C ASP A 35 2.07 10.53 3.14
N GLY A 36 2.68 11.49 3.82
CA GLY A 36 2.02 12.57 4.50
C GLY A 36 2.02 13.86 3.69
N TYR A 37 1.17 14.78 4.11
CA TYR A 37 1.13 16.14 3.60
C TYR A 37 2.50 16.85 3.67
N PHE A 38 2.80 17.65 2.66
CA PHE A 38 3.96 18.53 2.62
C PHE A 38 3.61 19.85 1.90
N GLU A 39 4.43 20.87 2.14
CA GLU A 39 4.38 22.15 1.41
C GLU A 39 5.52 22.25 0.40
N ARG A 40 5.44 23.22 -0.51
CA ARG A 40 6.34 23.33 -1.68
C ARG A 40 7.82 23.50 -1.31
N ASP A 41 8.11 24.05 -0.13
CA ASP A 41 9.46 24.32 0.37
C ASP A 41 10.00 23.21 1.30
N TRP A 42 9.23 22.14 1.53
CA TRP A 42 9.68 21.02 2.35
C TRP A 42 10.59 20.11 1.54
N SER A 43 11.76 19.75 2.09
CA SER A 43 12.64 18.77 1.45
C SER A 43 12.19 17.33 1.72
N ARG A 44 11.44 17.09 2.81
CA ARG A 44 10.96 15.76 3.20
C ARG A 44 9.56 15.80 3.80
N THR A 45 8.88 14.66 3.74
CA THR A 45 7.61 14.39 4.44
C THR A 45 7.68 13.05 5.19
N LEU A 46 6.64 12.72 5.95
CA LEU A 46 6.53 11.41 6.58
C LEU A 46 6.02 10.36 5.59
N MET A 47 6.60 9.17 5.65
CA MET A 47 6.04 7.94 5.13
C MET A 47 5.62 7.07 6.31
N ALA A 48 4.39 6.54 6.26
CA ALA A 48 3.84 5.71 7.32
C ALA A 48 3.54 4.29 6.82
N LEU A 49 4.04 3.29 7.54
CA LEU A 49 3.65 1.89 7.39
C LEU A 49 2.69 1.53 8.52
N ALA A 50 1.41 1.34 8.20
CA ALA A 50 0.39 0.90 9.13
C ALA A 50 0.13 -0.61 8.96
N ILE A 51 0.32 -1.37 10.04
CA ILE A 51 0.21 -2.83 10.05
C ILE A 51 -1.02 -3.20 10.86
N HIS A 52 -1.88 -4.00 10.24
CA HIS A 52 -3.05 -4.56 10.88
C HIS A 52 -2.93 -6.07 10.93
N CYS A 53 -3.38 -6.66 12.02
CA CYS A 53 -3.28 -8.10 12.25
C CYS A 53 -4.65 -8.68 12.57
N TRP A 54 -4.88 -9.91 12.12
CA TRP A 54 -6.10 -10.64 12.44
C TRP A 54 -6.05 -11.17 13.88
N HIS A 55 -7.04 -10.80 14.68
CA HIS A 55 -7.25 -11.31 16.04
C HIS A 55 -8.71 -11.74 16.19
N GLY A 56 -8.94 -13.05 16.35
CA GLY A 56 -10.30 -13.61 16.48
C GLY A 56 -11.21 -13.27 15.30
N GLY A 57 -10.69 -13.30 14.08
CA GLY A 57 -11.43 -12.96 12.85
C GLY A 57 -11.70 -11.46 12.65
N ARG A 58 -11.12 -10.59 13.50
CA ARG A 58 -11.20 -9.14 13.35
C ARG A 58 -9.83 -8.59 12.95
N LEU A 59 -9.82 -7.69 11.98
CA LEU A 59 -8.61 -6.98 11.59
C LEU A 59 -8.44 -5.77 12.52
N CYS A 60 -7.35 -5.75 13.30
CA CYS A 60 -7.06 -4.71 14.28
C CYS A 60 -5.75 -4.00 13.96
N PRO A 61 -5.63 -2.67 14.18
CA PRO A 61 -4.34 -1.99 14.12
C PRO A 61 -3.38 -2.63 15.12
N CYS A 62 -2.19 -3.01 14.66
CA CYS A 62 -1.18 -3.66 15.48
C CYS A 62 0.06 -2.78 15.65
N ARG A 63 0.53 -2.19 14.55
CA ARG A 63 1.75 -1.39 14.57
C ARG A 63 1.71 -0.25 13.56
N LEU A 64 2.42 0.81 13.90
CA LEU A 64 2.66 1.96 13.04
C LEU A 64 4.15 2.27 13.08
N LEU A 65 4.79 2.29 11.91
CA LEU A 65 6.18 2.70 11.76
C LEU A 65 6.22 3.92 10.84
N LEU A 66 7.10 4.87 11.17
CA LEU A 66 7.26 6.13 10.46
C LEU A 66 8.73 6.31 10.09
N ASP A 67 8.98 6.86 8.91
CA ASP A 67 10.28 7.36 8.47
C ASP A 67 10.04 8.59 7.59
N THR A 68 11.10 9.30 7.23
CA THR A 68 11.04 10.46 6.35
C THR A 68 11.46 10.09 4.92
N VAL A 69 10.69 10.56 3.95
CA VAL A 69 10.94 10.37 2.51
C VAL A 69 11.18 11.73 1.85
N THR A 70 12.10 11.80 0.90
CA THR A 70 12.43 13.05 0.20
C THR A 70 11.30 13.45 -0.75
N VAL A 71 10.85 14.70 -0.67
CA VAL A 71 9.88 15.26 -1.61
C VAL A 71 10.51 15.31 -3.00
N ASP A 72 9.81 14.75 -3.99
CA ASP A 72 10.27 14.64 -5.38
C ASP A 72 11.60 13.88 -5.57
N GLY A 73 12.04 13.16 -4.53
CA GLY A 73 13.29 12.40 -4.47
C GLY A 73 13.27 11.09 -5.27
N LEU A 74 14.16 10.18 -4.90
CA LEU A 74 14.32 8.85 -5.52
C LEU A 74 14.42 7.72 -4.48
N ASP A 75 14.17 8.02 -3.20
CA ASP A 75 14.36 7.10 -2.07
C ASP A 75 13.08 6.42 -1.58
N ALA A 76 11.91 6.63 -2.22
CA ALA A 76 10.64 6.06 -1.75
C ALA A 76 10.67 4.54 -1.60
N THR A 77 11.27 3.84 -2.57
CA THR A 77 11.44 2.37 -2.52
C THR A 77 12.34 1.94 -1.35
N ASP A 78 13.44 2.66 -1.12
CA ASP A 78 14.40 2.34 -0.05
C ASP A 78 13.79 2.62 1.33
N VAL A 79 13.03 3.70 1.48
CA VAL A 79 12.32 4.05 2.72
C VAL A 79 11.24 3.00 3.03
N ALA A 80 10.44 2.62 2.04
CA ALA A 80 9.43 1.58 2.19
C ALA A 80 10.05 0.24 2.60
N GLU A 81 11.16 -0.15 1.96
CA GLU A 81 11.91 -1.34 2.32
C GLU A 81 12.40 -1.30 3.77
N ARG A 82 13.01 -0.19 4.22
CA ARG A 82 13.48 -0.04 5.60
C ARG A 82 12.35 -0.19 6.62
N LEU A 83 11.21 0.45 6.37
CA LEU A 83 10.03 0.36 7.23
C LEU A 83 9.53 -1.08 7.33
N VAL A 84 9.42 -1.79 6.20
CA VAL A 84 8.96 -3.18 6.20
C VAL A 84 9.98 -4.10 6.86
N ARG A 85 11.28 -3.95 6.60
CA ARG A 85 12.33 -4.75 7.26
C ARG A 85 12.33 -4.56 8.78
N ARG A 86 12.06 -3.34 9.27
CA ARG A 86 11.90 -3.08 10.70
C ARG A 86 10.68 -3.80 11.27
N ALA A 87 9.56 -3.83 10.56
CA ALA A 87 8.41 -4.61 10.99
C ALA A 87 8.70 -6.12 11.06
N LEU A 88 9.40 -6.66 10.07
CA LEU A 88 9.80 -8.06 10.03
C LEU A 88 10.78 -8.40 11.18
N SER A 89 11.69 -7.50 11.55
CA SER A 89 12.59 -7.72 12.70
C SER A 89 11.86 -7.66 14.05
N GLU A 90 10.70 -7.00 14.11
CA GLU A 90 9.75 -7.05 15.24
C GLU A 90 8.87 -8.33 15.23
N LYS A 91 9.22 -9.33 14.39
CA LYS A 91 8.53 -10.63 14.25
C LYS A 91 7.07 -10.53 13.78
N LEU A 92 6.73 -9.48 13.03
CA LEU A 92 5.42 -9.37 12.38
C LEU A 92 5.41 -10.16 11.07
N GLU A 93 4.47 -11.09 10.92
CA GLU A 93 4.29 -11.85 9.68
C GLU A 93 3.37 -11.07 8.72
N ILE A 94 3.98 -10.31 7.81
CA ILE A 94 3.26 -9.52 6.82
C ILE A 94 3.00 -10.38 5.57
N GLU A 95 1.73 -10.65 5.25
CA GLU A 95 1.35 -11.44 4.08
C GLU A 95 1.39 -10.65 2.77
N ALA A 96 1.16 -9.34 2.83
CA ALA A 96 1.22 -8.43 1.69
C ALA A 96 1.45 -6.98 2.15
N LEU A 97 2.12 -6.22 1.30
CA LEU A 97 2.22 -4.77 1.38
C LEU A 97 1.26 -4.14 0.38
N LEU A 98 0.40 -3.26 0.87
CA LEU A 98 -0.50 -2.45 0.07
C LEU A 98 0.07 -1.03 -0.07
N THR A 99 -0.13 -0.43 -1.23
CA THR A 99 0.03 1.02 -1.46
C THR A 99 -1.13 1.54 -2.31
N ASP A 100 -1.50 2.81 -2.20
CA ASP A 100 -2.61 3.40 -2.96
C ASP A 100 -2.21 3.81 -4.39
N THR A 101 -0.95 4.19 -4.58
CA THR A 101 -0.31 4.53 -5.86
C THR A 101 1.16 4.10 -5.85
N VAL A 102 1.96 4.53 -6.82
CA VAL A 102 3.43 4.39 -6.78
C VAL A 102 4.13 5.74 -6.71
N VAL A 103 3.37 6.80 -6.50
CA VAL A 103 3.81 8.19 -6.58
C VAL A 103 3.72 8.76 -5.17
N PHE A 104 4.86 8.83 -4.48
CA PHE A 104 4.95 9.29 -3.10
C PHE A 104 5.60 10.66 -3.04
N ALA A 105 5.25 11.44 -2.03
CA ALA A 105 5.90 12.70 -1.68
C ALA A 105 6.10 13.63 -2.90
N GLY A 106 5.05 13.80 -3.71
CA GLY A 106 5.15 14.46 -5.01
C GLY A 106 5.37 13.47 -6.13
N PHE A 107 6.59 13.34 -6.64
CA PHE A 107 6.95 12.42 -7.72
C PHE A 107 8.05 11.42 -7.36
N ASN A 108 8.29 11.15 -6.07
CA ASN A 108 9.23 10.13 -5.63
C ASN A 108 8.64 8.73 -5.86
N ILE A 109 9.14 8.02 -6.86
CA ILE A 109 8.47 6.82 -7.39
C ILE A 109 8.90 5.58 -6.60
N LEU A 110 7.92 4.89 -6.03
CA LEU A 110 8.09 3.56 -5.44
C LEU A 110 7.99 2.50 -6.54
N ASP A 111 9.00 1.65 -6.69
CA ASP A 111 8.97 0.54 -7.66
C ASP A 111 8.46 -0.74 -6.98
N PRO A 112 7.24 -1.21 -7.29
CA PRO A 112 6.64 -2.37 -6.64
C PRO A 112 7.28 -3.69 -7.09
N ILE A 113 7.90 -3.75 -8.28
CA ILE A 113 8.64 -4.94 -8.75
C ILE A 113 9.90 -5.08 -7.92
N GLU A 114 10.66 -3.98 -7.80
CA GLU A 114 11.90 -3.96 -7.04
C GLU A 114 11.63 -4.23 -5.56
N LEU A 115 10.59 -3.62 -5.00
CA LEU A 115 10.22 -3.83 -3.60
C LEU A 115 9.82 -5.29 -3.33
N HIS A 116 9.02 -5.90 -4.20
CA HIS A 116 8.71 -7.33 -4.14
C HIS A 116 9.99 -8.17 -4.20
N ARG A 117 10.89 -7.89 -5.16
CA ARG A 117 12.15 -8.62 -5.34
C ARG A 117 13.05 -8.56 -4.10
N ARG A 118 13.13 -7.40 -3.44
CA ARG A 118 13.99 -7.20 -2.25
C ARG A 118 13.41 -7.80 -0.97
N LEU A 119 12.09 -7.78 -0.83
CA LEU A 119 11.42 -8.22 0.40
C LEU A 119 10.92 -9.66 0.33
N GLY A 120 10.71 -10.21 -0.87
CA GLY A 120 10.03 -11.49 -1.06
C GLY A 120 8.54 -11.47 -0.70
N LEU A 121 7.98 -10.27 -0.47
CA LEU A 121 6.60 -10.07 -0.06
C LEU A 121 5.74 -9.62 -1.25
N PRO A 122 4.49 -10.10 -1.38
CA PRO A 122 3.55 -9.55 -2.34
C PRO A 122 3.37 -8.04 -2.16
N VAL A 123 3.40 -7.30 -3.26
CA VAL A 123 3.07 -5.87 -3.30
C VAL A 123 1.81 -5.68 -4.13
N ILE A 124 0.82 -5.00 -3.55
CA ILE A 124 -0.48 -4.77 -4.17
C ILE A 124 -0.72 -3.26 -4.24
N VAL A 125 -0.72 -2.70 -5.45
CA VAL A 125 -1.04 -1.29 -5.68
C VAL A 125 -2.54 -1.16 -5.87
N VAL A 126 -3.20 -0.29 -5.11
CA VAL A 126 -4.66 -0.20 -4.99
C VAL A 126 -5.16 1.21 -5.30
N TYR A 127 -5.64 1.39 -6.53
CA TYR A 127 -6.29 2.63 -6.94
C TYR A 127 -7.79 2.57 -6.66
N TRP A 128 -8.28 3.46 -5.79
CA TRP A 128 -9.72 3.64 -5.60
C TRP A 128 -10.39 4.50 -6.70
N TYR A 129 -9.62 5.23 -7.50
CA TYR A 129 -10.10 6.05 -8.62
C TYR A 129 -9.14 5.84 -9.80
N PRO A 130 -9.63 5.91 -11.05
CA PRO A 130 -8.76 5.82 -12.21
C PRO A 130 -7.64 6.88 -12.18
N PRO A 131 -6.39 6.53 -12.50
CA PRO A 131 -5.29 7.48 -12.53
C PRO A 131 -5.47 8.51 -13.64
N ARG A 132 -5.11 9.77 -13.37
CA ARG A 132 -5.12 10.85 -14.36
C ARG A 132 -3.85 10.80 -15.23
N ARG A 133 -3.72 9.75 -16.05
CA ARG A 133 -2.49 9.42 -16.78
C ARG A 133 -1.82 10.61 -17.49
N LYS A 134 -2.59 11.32 -18.34
CA LYS A 134 -2.10 12.49 -19.09
C LYS A 134 -1.60 13.64 -18.21
N ALA A 135 -2.23 13.86 -17.05
CA ALA A 135 -1.83 14.93 -16.15
C ALA A 135 -0.51 14.60 -15.45
N VAL A 136 -0.35 13.34 -15.02
CA VAL A 136 0.88 12.83 -14.40
C VAL A 136 2.03 12.87 -15.41
N GLU A 137 1.83 12.37 -16.63
CA GLU A 137 2.83 12.40 -17.71
C GLU A 137 3.30 13.83 -18.01
N LYS A 138 2.36 14.76 -18.17
CA LYS A 138 2.68 16.18 -18.43
C LYS A 138 3.49 16.80 -17.29
N ALA A 139 3.10 16.55 -16.04
CA ALA A 139 3.83 17.08 -14.88
C ALA A 139 5.25 16.52 -14.80
N LEU A 140 5.42 15.22 -15.03
CA LEU A 140 6.73 14.57 -15.10
C LEU A 140 7.62 15.21 -16.17
N GLN A 141 7.13 15.34 -17.41
CA GLN A 141 7.87 15.95 -18.52
C GLN A 141 8.27 17.42 -18.25
N LEU A 142 7.45 18.18 -17.53
CA LEU A 142 7.71 19.59 -17.24
C LEU A 142 8.72 19.81 -16.11
N HIS A 143 8.76 18.92 -15.12
CA HIS A 143 9.45 19.19 -13.86
C HIS A 143 10.67 18.29 -13.61
N PHE A 144 10.85 17.19 -14.36
CA PHE A 144 11.86 16.19 -14.08
C PHE A 144 12.70 15.86 -15.31
N SER A 145 14.03 15.93 -15.20
CA SER A 145 14.94 15.53 -16.29
C SER A 145 14.96 14.01 -16.50
N ASP A 146 14.72 13.25 -15.45
CA ASP A 146 14.65 11.78 -15.43
C ASP A 146 13.22 11.24 -15.63
N TRP A 147 12.29 12.08 -16.10
CA TRP A 147 10.87 11.77 -16.23
C TRP A 147 10.57 10.44 -16.92
N LYS A 148 11.37 10.04 -17.92
CA LYS A 148 11.19 8.76 -18.64
C LYS A 148 11.33 7.56 -17.72
N LYS A 149 12.27 7.60 -16.77
CA LYS A 149 12.48 6.51 -15.80
C LYS A 149 11.30 6.44 -14.83
N ARG A 150 10.89 7.59 -14.28
CA ARG A 150 9.74 7.71 -13.37
C ARG A 150 8.44 7.23 -14.04
N LEU A 151 8.19 7.71 -15.26
CA LEU A 151 7.02 7.33 -16.05
C LEU A 151 7.02 5.83 -16.40
N GLY A 152 8.18 5.25 -16.73
CA GLY A 152 8.27 3.83 -17.06
C GLY A 152 7.73 2.92 -15.95
N VAL A 153 8.08 3.21 -14.69
CA VAL A 153 7.56 2.46 -13.52
C VAL A 153 6.05 2.67 -13.37
N ILE A 154 5.58 3.92 -13.50
CA ILE A 154 4.17 4.26 -13.39
C ILE A 154 3.31 3.58 -14.48
N GLU A 155 3.78 3.59 -15.72
CA GLU A 155 3.10 2.97 -16.85
C GLU A 155 3.02 1.45 -16.72
N GLU A 156 4.08 0.83 -16.20
CA GLU A 156 4.12 -0.60 -15.89
C GLU A 156 2.96 -0.97 -14.95
N VAL A 157 2.80 -0.22 -13.86
CA VAL A 157 1.69 -0.39 -12.89
C VAL A 157 0.35 -0.18 -13.56
N TRP A 158 0.20 0.92 -14.28
CA TRP A 158 -1.02 1.27 -14.97
C TRP A 158 -1.48 0.21 -15.99
N ASN A 159 -0.53 -0.45 -16.66
CA ASN A 159 -0.83 -1.51 -17.63
C ASN A 159 -1.24 -2.82 -16.95
N ARG A 160 -0.90 -3.01 -15.67
CA ARG A 160 -1.35 -4.15 -14.86
C ARG A 160 -2.66 -3.94 -14.13
N LEU A 161 -3.16 -2.70 -14.04
CA LEU A 161 -4.38 -2.40 -13.29
C LEU A 161 -5.57 -3.19 -13.83
N LYS A 162 -6.19 -3.97 -12.96
CA LYS A 162 -7.43 -4.70 -13.24
C LYS A 162 -8.53 -4.26 -12.29
N HIS A 163 -9.76 -4.23 -12.80
CA HIS A 163 -10.92 -3.91 -11.98
C HIS A 163 -11.25 -5.05 -11.01
N VAL A 164 -11.41 -4.68 -9.74
CA VAL A 164 -11.85 -5.56 -8.67
C VAL A 164 -13.18 -5.04 -8.16
N ARG A 165 -14.20 -5.88 -8.14
CA ARG A 165 -15.50 -5.54 -7.56
C ARG A 165 -15.59 -6.11 -6.15
N CYS A 166 -15.63 -5.22 -5.16
CA CYS A 166 -15.81 -5.59 -3.77
C CYS A 166 -17.17 -5.13 -3.22
N ARG A 167 -17.50 -5.58 -2.01
CA ARG A 167 -18.76 -5.25 -1.32
C ARG A 167 -18.94 -3.74 -1.08
N ARG A 168 -17.86 -3.01 -0.74
CA ARG A 168 -17.92 -1.57 -0.44
C ARG A 168 -17.56 -0.67 -1.63
N GLY A 169 -17.44 -1.25 -2.83
CA GLY A 169 -17.17 -0.53 -4.07
C GLY A 169 -16.02 -1.14 -4.86
N SER A 170 -15.85 -0.67 -6.10
CA SER A 170 -14.82 -1.18 -6.99
C SER A 170 -13.47 -0.48 -6.77
N LEU A 171 -12.41 -1.25 -6.98
CA LEU A 171 -11.01 -0.83 -6.96
C LEU A 171 -10.36 -1.19 -8.31
N LEU A 172 -9.20 -0.60 -8.57
CA LEU A 172 -8.26 -1.01 -9.60
C LEU A 172 -7.01 -1.52 -8.88
N VAL A 173 -6.55 -2.72 -9.21
CA VAL A 173 -5.39 -3.30 -8.53
C VAL A 173 -4.34 -3.79 -9.52
N ALA A 174 -3.07 -3.53 -9.19
CA ALA A 174 -1.91 -4.16 -9.80
C ALA A 174 -1.21 -5.03 -8.74
N VAL A 175 -0.80 -6.24 -9.13
CA VAL A 175 -0.31 -7.27 -8.22
C VAL A 175 1.08 -7.71 -8.64
N TYR A 176 1.99 -7.78 -7.67
CA TYR A 176 3.37 -8.21 -7.82
C TYR A 176 3.67 -9.28 -6.78
N GLY A 177 4.13 -10.45 -7.23
CA GLY A 177 4.53 -11.53 -6.32
C GLY A 177 3.41 -12.38 -5.74
N ALA A 178 2.17 -12.27 -6.23
CA ALA A 178 1.06 -13.10 -5.81
C ALA A 178 0.06 -13.38 -6.94
N ASP A 179 -0.80 -14.37 -6.72
CA ASP A 179 -1.94 -14.63 -7.60
C ASP A 179 -2.98 -13.51 -7.49
N TYR A 180 -3.62 -13.22 -8.63
CA TYR A 180 -4.60 -12.15 -8.71
C TYR A 180 -5.88 -12.45 -7.91
N ALA A 181 -6.34 -13.70 -7.86
CA ALA A 181 -7.53 -14.08 -7.10
C ALA A 181 -7.28 -13.97 -5.59
N TYR A 182 -6.08 -14.34 -5.13
CA TYR A 182 -5.65 -14.08 -3.75
C TYR A 182 -5.68 -12.58 -3.43
N ALA A 183 -5.01 -11.76 -4.25
CA ALA A 183 -4.95 -10.32 -4.04
C ALA A 183 -6.34 -9.66 -4.07
N TRP A 184 -7.22 -10.07 -4.99
CA TRP A 184 -8.63 -9.65 -5.01
C TRP A 184 -9.30 -9.94 -3.66
N SER A 185 -9.28 -11.20 -3.23
CA SER A 185 -9.95 -11.63 -1.99
C SER A 185 -9.44 -10.82 -0.79
N LEU A 186 -8.11 -10.67 -0.69
CA LEU A 186 -7.46 -9.88 0.34
C LEU A 186 -7.93 -8.42 0.32
N VAL A 187 -7.74 -7.67 -0.78
CA VAL A 187 -8.09 -6.23 -0.79
C VAL A 187 -9.57 -5.99 -0.49
N CYS A 188 -10.47 -6.90 -0.89
CA CYS A 188 -11.89 -6.79 -0.60
C CYS A 188 -12.21 -7.09 0.87
N SER A 189 -11.49 -7.99 1.54
CA SER A 189 -11.69 -8.29 2.96
C SER A 189 -11.24 -7.13 3.87
N LEU A 190 -10.26 -6.36 3.42
CA LEU A 190 -9.70 -5.20 4.14
C LEU A 190 -10.59 -3.95 4.09
N GLN A 191 -11.67 -3.95 3.29
CA GLN A 191 -12.66 -2.87 3.26
C GLN A 191 -13.60 -2.93 4.48
N LEU A 192 -13.08 -2.54 5.65
CA LEU A 192 -13.82 -2.66 6.93
C LEU A 192 -14.98 -1.68 7.01
N PHE A 193 -14.70 -0.37 6.92
CA PHE A 193 -15.70 0.70 7.04
C PHE A 193 -15.92 1.44 5.72
N THR A 194 -14.86 1.62 4.94
CA THR A 194 -14.88 2.38 3.68
C THR A 194 -14.50 1.50 2.48
N ARG A 195 -14.51 2.08 1.29
CA ARG A 195 -13.97 1.44 0.07
C ARG A 195 -12.44 1.31 0.10
N HIS A 196 -11.76 2.13 0.90
CA HIS A 196 -10.31 2.09 1.05
C HIS A 196 -9.93 0.92 1.97
N PRO A 197 -9.00 0.03 1.58
CA PRO A 197 -8.46 -0.97 2.51
C PRO A 197 -7.97 -0.32 3.80
N GLU A 198 -8.36 -0.86 4.95
CA GLU A 198 -8.14 -0.24 6.26
C GLU A 198 -6.66 0.07 6.56
N PRO A 199 -5.68 -0.79 6.21
CA PRO A 199 -4.26 -0.47 6.42
C PRO A 199 -3.82 0.79 5.65
N LEU A 200 -4.27 0.96 4.40
CA LEU A 200 -3.99 2.16 3.61
C LEU A 200 -4.68 3.39 4.18
N PHE A 201 -5.94 3.25 4.61
CA PHE A 201 -6.65 4.34 5.24
C PHE A 201 -5.93 4.84 6.50
N THR A 202 -5.44 3.91 7.32
CA THR A 202 -4.69 4.26 8.54
C THR A 202 -3.35 4.92 8.19
N ALA A 203 -2.56 4.34 7.26
CA ALA A 203 -1.30 4.93 6.81
C ALA A 203 -1.50 6.37 6.30
N HIS A 204 -2.45 6.57 5.40
CA HIS A 204 -2.80 7.88 4.83
C HIS A 204 -3.13 8.90 5.90
N ARG A 205 -4.07 8.56 6.79
CA ARG A 205 -4.56 9.46 7.84
C ARG A 205 -3.45 9.81 8.81
N THR A 206 -2.69 8.81 9.24
CA THR A 206 -1.62 9.04 10.20
C THR A 206 -0.48 9.86 9.60
N ALA A 207 -0.01 9.53 8.41
CA ALA A 207 1.04 10.29 7.73
C ALA A 207 0.59 11.75 7.50
N SER A 208 -0.61 11.94 6.96
CA SER A 208 -1.16 13.28 6.67
C SER A 208 -1.37 14.15 7.90
N MET A 209 -1.80 13.56 9.02
CA MET A 209 -2.03 14.31 10.26
C MET A 209 -0.71 14.63 10.96
N LEU A 210 0.18 13.64 11.09
CA LEU A 210 1.44 13.82 11.80
C LEU A 210 2.40 14.72 11.03
N SER A 211 2.44 14.64 9.70
CA SER A 211 3.35 15.49 8.92
C SER A 211 3.04 16.97 9.11
N ARG A 212 1.76 17.35 9.20
CA ARG A 212 1.31 18.73 9.50
C ARG A 212 1.73 19.23 10.87
N VAL A 213 1.86 18.33 11.84
CA VAL A 213 2.19 18.69 13.23
C VAL A 213 3.70 18.69 13.47
N LEU A 214 4.40 17.73 12.85
CA LEU A 214 5.83 17.49 13.10
C LEU A 214 6.75 18.13 12.06
N GLY A 215 6.24 18.48 10.87
CA GLY A 215 7.02 19.12 9.82
C GLY A 215 7.19 20.64 10.01
N PRO A 216 8.05 21.29 9.21
CA PRO A 216 8.85 20.71 8.13
C PRO A 216 9.97 19.80 8.64
N PHE A 217 10.22 18.71 7.92
CA PHE A 217 11.36 17.84 8.15
C PHE A 217 12.50 18.33 7.26
N LYS A 218 13.52 18.94 7.88
CA LYS A 218 14.70 19.46 7.18
C LYS A 218 15.83 18.44 7.22
N ASP A 219 16.67 18.44 6.19
CA ASP A 219 17.94 17.72 6.21
C ASP A 219 18.87 18.37 7.25
N ASN A 220 19.48 17.55 8.11
CA ASN A 220 20.54 17.98 9.04
C ASN A 220 21.84 18.25 8.28
#